data_AF-A0A1V0PSK4-F1
#
_entry.id   AF-A0A1V0PSK4-F1
#
_cell.length_a   1.000
_cell.length_b   1.000
_cell.length_c   1.000
_cell.angle_alpha   90.00
_cell.angle_beta   90.00
_cell.angle_gamma   90.00
#
_symmetry.space_group_name_H-M   'P 1'
#
loop_
_entity.id
_entity.type
_entity.pdbx_description
1 polymer ?
#
loop_
_entity_poly.entity_id
_entity_poly.type
_entity_poly.pdbx_seq_one_letter_code
_entity_poly.pdbx_strand_id
1 'polypeptide(L)'
;MLILIETDLEFVGLGFDHFLPTEHRMVVTDAIPEERLVLELNGAPAAAEYSRLIGCPVDLLSPEVFAEHPVLVRNDGLYHVRAIKGVAGDGALAFLSAIDDGLLLTLGRGQEILRTLDAELDLVDARQREPDFILGFDCFLRKLEIGQKRLTDAASDILRARRVLGFNTYGEQHCGVHVNQTFVGVAFFDPIPQALT
;
A
#
# COMPACT_ATOMS: atom_id res chain seq x y z
N MET A 1 19.92 9.21 -4.74
CA MET A 1 20.20 8.77 -6.13
C MET A 1 19.00 9.17 -6.97
N LEU A 2 19.22 9.81 -8.11
CA LEU A 2 18.17 10.17 -9.07
C LEU A 2 18.49 9.44 -10.38
N ILE A 3 17.50 8.76 -10.95
CA ILE A 3 17.59 8.12 -12.26
C ILE A 3 16.53 8.76 -13.14
N LEU A 4 16.93 9.20 -14.33
CA LEU A 4 16.04 9.67 -15.38
C LEU A 4 16.12 8.68 -16.55
N ILE A 5 14.97 8.29 -17.08
CA ILE A 5 14.87 7.34 -18.19
C ILE A 5 14.17 8.06 -19.34
N GLU A 6 14.80 8.05 -20.51
CA GLU A 6 14.21 8.48 -21.79
C GLU A 6 14.01 7.23 -22.65
N THR A 7 12.83 7.08 -23.24
CA THR A 7 12.46 5.92 -24.05
C THR A 7 11.41 6.30 -25.09
N ASP A 8 11.41 5.59 -26.21
CA ASP A 8 10.39 5.63 -27.26
C ASP A 8 9.22 4.66 -27.01
N LEU A 9 9.32 3.81 -25.97
CA LEU A 9 8.25 2.94 -25.52
C LEU A 9 7.06 3.75 -25.01
N GLU A 10 5.85 3.26 -25.27
CA GLU A 10 4.68 3.76 -24.56
C GLU A 10 4.69 3.21 -23.14
N PHE A 11 4.22 4.00 -22.17
CA PHE A 11 4.16 3.55 -20.79
C PHE A 11 2.94 4.05 -20.04
N VAL A 12 2.49 3.26 -19.07
CA VAL A 12 1.37 3.57 -18.18
C VAL A 12 1.78 3.27 -16.75
N GLY A 13 1.55 4.24 -15.86
CA GLY A 13 1.71 4.04 -14.42
C GLY A 13 0.57 3.22 -13.84
N LEU A 14 0.88 2.34 -12.89
CA LEU A 14 -0.10 1.57 -12.14
C LEU A 14 0.22 1.64 -10.65
N GLY A 15 -0.81 1.57 -9.81
CA GLY A 15 -0.68 1.59 -8.36
C GLY A 15 -1.92 1.01 -7.71
N PHE A 16 -1.74 -0.03 -6.89
CA PHE A 16 -2.86 -0.72 -6.24
C PHE A 16 -2.49 -1.32 -4.89
N ASP A 17 -3.50 -1.42 -4.02
CA ASP A 17 -3.47 -2.19 -2.80
C ASP A 17 -4.67 -3.16 -2.77
N HIS A 18 -4.67 -4.10 -1.83
CA HIS A 18 -5.71 -5.13 -1.72
C HIS A 18 -6.67 -4.86 -0.55
N PHE A 19 -6.86 -3.60 -0.15
CA PHE A 19 -7.69 -3.23 1.00
C PHE A 19 -9.01 -2.60 0.59
N LEU A 20 -10.05 -2.90 1.37
CA LEU A 20 -11.33 -2.19 1.28
C LEU A 20 -11.57 -1.37 2.54
N PRO A 21 -12.11 -0.13 2.40
CA PRO A 21 -12.57 0.62 3.55
C PRO A 21 -13.78 -0.08 4.19
N THR A 22 -13.83 -0.07 5.52
CA THR A 22 -15.00 -0.49 6.30
C THR A 22 -15.83 0.73 6.72
N GLU A 23 -16.97 0.50 7.38
CA GLU A 23 -17.76 1.57 8.00
C GLU A 23 -17.09 2.21 9.24
N HIS A 24 -16.07 1.58 9.81
CA HIS A 24 -15.42 2.04 11.03
C HIS A 24 -14.45 3.17 10.73
N ARG A 25 -14.72 4.34 11.32
CA ARG A 25 -13.88 5.54 11.20
C ARG A 25 -13.31 5.91 12.56
N MET A 26 -12.14 6.53 12.51
CA MET A 26 -11.43 7.09 13.66
C MET A 26 -10.97 8.49 13.31
N VAL A 27 -10.81 9.34 14.31
CA VAL A 27 -10.13 10.62 14.19
C VAL A 27 -8.90 10.60 15.10
N VAL A 28 -7.78 11.07 14.57
CA VAL A 28 -6.58 11.35 15.36
C VAL A 28 -6.88 12.56 16.24
N THR A 29 -6.95 12.38 17.56
CA THR A 29 -7.25 13.47 18.50
C THR A 29 -6.03 14.07 19.16
N ASP A 30 -4.94 13.29 19.25
CA ASP A 30 -3.64 13.77 19.72
C ASP A 30 -2.50 12.97 19.05
N ALA A 31 -1.49 13.67 18.56
CA ALA A 31 -0.35 13.11 17.86
C ALA A 31 0.93 13.91 18.11
N ILE A 32 2.07 13.27 17.84
CA ILE A 32 3.39 13.90 17.72
C ILE A 32 3.82 13.70 16.26
N PRO A 33 3.45 14.62 15.34
CA PRO A 33 3.67 14.45 13.90
C PRO A 33 5.15 14.26 13.52
N GLU A 34 6.05 14.96 14.20
CA GLU A 34 7.50 14.91 13.97
C GLU A 34 8.07 13.50 14.24
N GLU A 35 7.45 12.78 15.16
CA GLU A 35 7.81 11.40 15.53
C GLU A 35 6.91 10.35 14.86
N ARG A 36 5.86 10.80 14.14
CA ARG A 36 4.81 9.95 13.55
C ARG A 36 4.13 9.07 14.60
N LEU A 37 3.89 9.61 15.79
CA LEU A 37 3.20 8.93 16.87
C LEU A 37 1.77 9.45 16.96
N VAL A 38 0.81 8.54 17.04
CA VAL A 38 -0.56 8.86 17.43
C VAL A 38 -0.72 8.47 18.89
N LEU A 39 -1.01 9.45 19.74
CA LEU A 39 -1.21 9.25 21.17
C LEU A 39 -2.66 8.88 21.46
N GLU A 40 -3.59 9.53 20.75
CA GLU A 40 -5.02 9.30 20.93
C GLU A 40 -5.79 9.14 19.61
N LEU A 41 -6.73 8.20 19.64
CA LEU A 41 -7.76 8.02 18.63
C LEU A 41 -9.12 8.19 19.30
N ASN A 42 -10.01 8.99 18.71
CA ASN A 42 -11.36 9.23 19.23
C ASN A 42 -11.40 9.72 20.71
N GLY A 43 -10.35 10.39 21.19
CA GLY A 43 -10.23 10.84 22.59
C GLY A 43 -9.88 9.74 23.59
N ALA A 44 -9.33 8.62 23.13
CA ALA A 44 -8.87 7.51 23.96
C ALA A 44 -7.45 7.06 23.54
N PRO A 45 -6.68 6.38 24.41
CA PRO A 45 -5.33 5.92 24.07
C PRO A 45 -5.31 5.12 22.77
N ALA A 46 -4.43 5.49 21.84
CA ALA A 46 -4.49 5.05 20.46
C ALA A 46 -4.50 3.52 20.30
N ALA A 47 -3.58 2.81 20.95
CA ALA A 47 -3.53 1.35 20.87
C ALA A 47 -4.77 0.68 21.45
N ALA A 48 -5.34 1.23 22.53
CA ALA A 48 -6.54 0.70 23.17
C ALA A 48 -7.79 0.89 22.29
N GLU A 49 -7.94 2.08 21.69
CA GLU A 49 -9.08 2.35 20.80
C GLU A 49 -8.99 1.55 19.50
N TYR A 50 -7.80 1.46 18.90
CA TYR A 50 -7.57 0.62 17.74
C TYR A 50 -7.87 -0.85 18.05
N SER A 51 -7.32 -1.38 19.14
CA SER A 51 -7.57 -2.73 19.67
C SER A 51 -9.07 -3.03 19.83
N ARG A 52 -9.82 -2.09 20.42
CA ARG A 52 -11.27 -2.19 20.62
C ARG A 52 -12.02 -2.30 19.28
N LEU A 53 -11.62 -1.52 18.29
CA LEU A 53 -12.27 -1.49 16.97
C LEU A 53 -12.02 -2.75 16.14
N ILE A 54 -10.82 -3.33 16.24
CA ILE A 54 -10.50 -4.58 15.53
C ILE A 54 -10.86 -5.83 16.32
N GLY A 55 -11.24 -5.70 17.60
CA GLY A 55 -11.60 -6.83 18.46
C GLY A 55 -10.41 -7.70 18.89
N CYS A 56 -9.19 -7.15 18.91
CA CYS A 56 -7.96 -7.86 19.25
C CYS A 56 -7.32 -7.22 20.49
N PRO A 57 -6.97 -7.99 21.55
CA PRO A 57 -6.28 -7.46 22.73
C PRO A 57 -4.99 -6.69 22.41
N VAL A 58 -4.71 -5.62 23.20
CA VAL A 58 -3.54 -4.73 22.97
C VAL A 58 -2.22 -5.48 22.99
N ASP A 59 -2.09 -6.48 23.86
CA ASP A 59 -0.88 -7.33 24.02
C ASP A 59 -0.65 -8.31 22.86
N LEU A 60 -1.66 -8.50 22.00
CA LEU A 60 -1.57 -9.30 20.76
C LEU A 60 -1.38 -8.43 19.51
N LEU A 61 -1.37 -7.10 19.65
CA LEU A 61 -1.06 -6.21 18.55
C LEU A 61 0.36 -6.47 18.04
N SER A 62 0.46 -6.68 16.74
CA SER A 62 1.68 -7.11 16.07
C SER A 62 1.67 -6.62 14.63
N PRO A 63 2.84 -6.57 13.95
CA PRO A 63 2.91 -6.23 12.52
C PRO A 63 1.92 -7.03 11.66
N GLU A 64 1.71 -8.30 12.00
CA GLU A 64 0.72 -9.19 11.38
C GLU A 64 -0.71 -8.62 11.50
N VAL A 65 -1.13 -8.29 12.72
CA VAL A 65 -2.47 -7.74 12.99
C VAL A 65 -2.67 -6.40 12.28
N PHE A 66 -1.66 -5.53 12.28
CA PHE A 66 -1.73 -4.25 11.58
C PHE A 66 -1.85 -4.41 10.06
N ALA A 67 -1.20 -5.44 9.49
CA ALA A 67 -1.27 -5.72 8.07
C ALA A 67 -2.65 -6.24 7.63
N GLU A 68 -3.34 -7.02 8.47
CA GLU A 68 -4.69 -7.53 8.22
C GLU A 68 -5.79 -6.46 8.42
N HIS A 69 -5.53 -5.52 9.33
CA HIS A 69 -6.45 -4.44 9.72
C HIS A 69 -5.84 -3.06 9.51
N PRO A 70 -5.44 -2.70 8.28
CA PRO A 70 -4.73 -1.44 8.05
C PRO A 70 -5.63 -0.24 8.33
N VAL A 71 -5.01 0.92 8.55
CA VAL A 71 -5.75 2.18 8.60
C VAL A 71 -5.54 2.94 7.30
N LEU A 72 -6.64 3.47 6.77
CA LEU A 72 -6.73 4.11 5.48
C LEU A 72 -7.02 5.61 5.67
N VAL A 73 -6.36 6.44 4.88
CA VAL A 73 -6.67 7.86 4.73
C VAL A 73 -7.28 8.07 3.36
N ARG A 74 -8.31 8.92 3.29
CA ARG A 74 -8.92 9.28 2.01
C ARG A 74 -8.31 10.58 1.48
N ASN A 75 -7.72 10.55 0.30
CA ASN A 75 -7.23 11.73 -0.42
C ASN A 75 -7.74 11.71 -1.86
N ASP A 76 -8.26 12.84 -2.34
CA ASP A 76 -8.86 12.99 -3.70
C ASP A 76 -9.82 11.86 -4.11
N GLY A 77 -10.60 11.37 -3.14
CA GLY A 77 -11.58 10.32 -3.35
C GLY A 77 -11.03 8.89 -3.26
N LEU A 78 -9.71 8.71 -3.31
CA LEU A 78 -8.99 7.43 -3.20
C LEU A 78 -8.59 7.14 -1.76
N TYR A 79 -8.48 5.86 -1.42
CA TYR A 79 -7.96 5.42 -0.12
C TYR A 79 -6.48 5.07 -0.25
N HIS A 80 -5.72 5.42 0.78
CA HIS A 80 -4.30 5.10 0.90
C HIS A 80 -4.02 4.56 2.28
N VAL A 81 -3.24 3.49 2.36
CA VAL A 81 -2.83 2.91 3.64
C VAL A 81 -1.84 3.84 4.35
N ARG A 82 -2.00 3.93 5.68
CA ARG A 82 -1.02 4.45 6.62
C ARG A 82 -0.59 3.30 7.51
N ALA A 83 0.57 2.72 7.23
CA ALA A 83 1.00 1.53 7.93
C ALA A 83 1.43 1.87 9.37
N ILE A 84 0.86 1.15 10.33
CA ILE A 84 1.28 1.16 11.72
C ILE A 84 2.53 0.28 11.83
N LYS A 85 3.62 0.87 12.33
CA LYS A 85 4.89 0.18 12.62
C LYS A 85 4.77 -0.69 13.87
N GLY A 86 4.04 -0.21 14.88
CA GLY A 86 3.90 -0.89 16.16
C GLY A 86 3.34 0.01 17.25
N VAL A 87 3.19 -0.56 18.45
CA VAL A 87 2.88 0.18 19.66
C VAL A 87 4.17 0.71 20.28
N ALA A 88 4.18 1.99 20.68
CA ALA A 88 5.30 2.66 21.32
C ALA A 88 4.91 3.15 22.72
N GLY A 89 5.88 3.12 23.66
CA GLY A 89 5.73 3.66 25.01
C GLY A 89 4.42 3.26 25.70
N ASP A 90 3.67 4.26 26.16
CA ASP A 90 2.44 4.12 26.94
C ASP A 90 1.18 3.80 26.10
N GLY A 91 1.34 3.14 24.95
CA GLY A 91 0.22 2.75 24.09
C GLY A 91 -0.01 3.68 22.88
N ALA A 92 0.97 4.50 22.52
CA ALA A 92 0.95 5.26 21.27
C ALA A 92 1.11 4.33 20.06
N LEU A 93 0.51 4.68 18.92
CA LEU A 93 0.72 3.97 17.66
C LEU A 93 1.76 4.70 16.81
N ALA A 94 2.85 4.02 16.49
CA ALA A 94 3.90 4.56 15.61
C ALA A 94 3.58 4.26 14.14
N PHE A 95 3.71 5.25 13.27
CA PHE A 95 3.38 5.14 11.84
C PHE A 95 4.62 5.21 10.93
N LEU A 96 4.56 4.53 9.79
CA LEU A 96 5.60 4.57 8.76
C LEU A 96 5.48 5.77 7.82
N SER A 97 4.33 6.46 7.83
CA SER A 97 4.04 7.65 7.03
C SER A 97 3.56 8.81 7.92
N ALA A 98 3.46 10.01 7.33
CA ALA A 98 3.02 11.20 8.03
C ALA A 98 1.59 11.04 8.57
N ILE A 99 1.37 11.60 9.75
CA ILE A 99 0.11 11.60 10.50
C ILE A 99 0.03 12.93 11.25
N ASP A 100 -1.17 13.51 11.32
CA ASP A 100 -1.42 14.81 11.93
C ASP A 100 -2.71 14.78 12.75
N ASP A 101 -2.85 15.72 13.69
CA ASP A 101 -4.07 15.93 14.44
C ASP A 101 -5.27 16.23 13.53
N GLY A 102 -6.43 15.70 13.91
CA GLY A 102 -7.68 15.88 13.17
C GLY A 102 -7.78 15.02 11.91
N LEU A 103 -6.76 14.21 11.59
CA LEU A 103 -6.82 13.34 10.42
C LEU A 103 -7.90 12.25 10.60
N LEU A 104 -8.77 12.13 9.59
CA LEU A 104 -9.78 11.08 9.53
C LEU A 104 -9.17 9.80 8.97
N LEU A 105 -9.23 8.75 9.77
CA LEU A 105 -8.83 7.40 9.43
C LEU A 105 -10.07 6.53 9.20
N THR A 106 -9.95 5.58 8.29
CA THR A 106 -10.94 4.53 8.07
C THR A 106 -10.26 3.20 8.26
N LEU A 107 -10.83 2.32 9.08
CA LEU A 107 -10.31 0.97 9.21
C LEU A 107 -10.52 0.23 7.88
N GLY A 108 -9.46 -0.38 7.38
CA GLY A 108 -9.47 -1.23 6.20
C GLY A 108 -9.57 -2.70 6.56
N ARG A 109 -9.98 -3.50 5.58
CA ARG A 109 -9.94 -4.97 5.64
C ARG A 109 -9.16 -5.50 4.44
N GLY A 110 -8.18 -6.36 4.69
CA GLY A 110 -7.46 -7.08 3.64
C GLY A 110 -8.38 -7.99 2.83
N GLN A 111 -8.20 -7.99 1.51
CA GLN A 111 -8.78 -8.96 0.58
C GLN A 111 -7.73 -10.00 0.16
N GLU A 112 -8.11 -10.87 -0.78
CA GLU A 112 -7.25 -11.87 -1.40
C GLU A 112 -6.09 -11.24 -2.18
N ILE A 113 -4.94 -11.04 -1.50
CA ILE A 113 -3.75 -10.37 -2.04
C ILE A 113 -3.29 -10.90 -3.41
N LEU A 114 -3.33 -12.23 -3.62
CA LEU A 114 -2.95 -12.84 -4.90
C LEU A 114 -3.96 -12.54 -6.01
N ARG A 115 -5.25 -12.54 -5.68
CA ARG A 115 -6.31 -12.23 -6.64
C ARG A 115 -6.22 -10.78 -7.09
N THR A 116 -6.00 -9.85 -6.16
CA THR A 116 -5.76 -8.45 -6.49
C THR A 116 -4.49 -8.29 -7.31
N LEU A 117 -3.39 -8.95 -6.92
CA LEU A 117 -2.13 -8.91 -7.66
C LEU A 117 -2.30 -9.36 -9.12
N ASP A 118 -2.97 -10.49 -9.36
CA ASP A 118 -3.18 -10.99 -10.72
C ASP A 118 -4.12 -10.08 -11.53
N ALA A 119 -5.23 -9.63 -10.93
CA ALA A 119 -6.20 -8.78 -11.60
C ALA A 119 -5.64 -7.40 -11.98
N GLU A 120 -4.89 -6.77 -11.08
CA GLU A 120 -4.33 -5.43 -11.29
C GLU A 120 -3.10 -5.45 -12.21
N LEU A 121 -2.46 -6.61 -12.39
CA LEU A 121 -1.38 -6.81 -13.37
C LEU A 121 -1.90 -7.33 -14.73
N ASP A 122 -3.17 -7.70 -14.83
CA ASP A 122 -3.85 -8.06 -16.08
C ASP A 122 -4.20 -6.81 -16.90
N LEU A 123 -3.19 -5.97 -17.14
CA LEU A 123 -3.32 -4.70 -17.82
C LEU A 123 -3.29 -4.89 -19.33
N VAL A 124 -4.14 -4.14 -20.02
CA VAL A 124 -4.08 -3.98 -21.46
C VAL A 124 -4.15 -2.50 -21.84
N ASP A 125 -3.45 -2.12 -22.90
CA ASP A 125 -3.53 -0.76 -23.44
C ASP A 125 -4.85 -0.53 -24.23
N ALA A 126 -5.01 0.68 -24.78
CA ALA A 126 -6.16 1.05 -25.61
C ALA A 126 -6.32 0.18 -26.88
N ARG A 127 -5.30 -0.59 -27.26
CA ARG A 127 -5.26 -1.49 -28.41
C ARG A 127 -5.35 -2.97 -28.02
N GLN A 128 -5.67 -3.27 -26.75
CA GLN A 128 -5.74 -4.62 -26.20
C GLN A 128 -4.39 -5.37 -26.24
N ARG A 129 -3.27 -4.65 -26.19
CA ARG A 129 -1.93 -5.23 -26.05
C ARG A 129 -1.59 -5.37 -24.57
N GLU A 130 -0.94 -6.48 -24.23
CA GLU A 130 -0.29 -6.65 -22.93
C GLU A 130 1.04 -5.88 -22.88
N PRO A 131 1.51 -5.46 -21.69
CA PRO A 131 2.82 -4.86 -21.53
C PRO A 131 3.95 -5.81 -21.92
N ASP A 132 5.00 -5.31 -22.55
CA ASP A 132 6.22 -6.08 -22.81
C ASP A 132 6.92 -6.49 -21.51
N PHE A 133 6.92 -5.57 -20.54
CA PHE A 133 7.31 -5.81 -19.16
C PHE A 133 6.74 -4.73 -18.24
N ILE A 134 6.79 -5.00 -16.94
CA ILE A 134 6.40 -4.04 -15.90
C ILE A 134 7.60 -3.82 -14.99
N LEU A 135 8.01 -2.56 -14.80
CA LEU A 135 8.95 -2.20 -13.74
C LEU A 135 8.18 -1.99 -12.43
N GLY A 136 8.30 -2.93 -11.51
CA GLY A 136 7.56 -2.97 -10.24
C GLY A 136 8.36 -2.50 -9.02
N PHE A 137 7.67 -1.80 -8.13
CA PHE A 137 8.13 -1.33 -6.83
C PHE A 137 7.14 -1.85 -5.79
N ASP A 138 7.48 -2.97 -5.17
CA ASP A 138 6.55 -3.71 -4.31
C ASP A 138 6.87 -3.48 -2.83
N CYS A 139 5.98 -2.78 -2.12
CA CYS A 139 6.19 -2.43 -0.73
C CYS A 139 6.59 -3.64 0.12
N PHE A 140 7.65 -3.52 0.92
CA PHE A 140 8.19 -4.60 1.75
C PHE A 140 7.13 -5.21 2.68
N LEU A 141 6.17 -4.41 3.14
CA LEU A 141 5.07 -4.90 3.96
C LEU A 141 4.16 -5.90 3.23
N ARG A 142 3.97 -5.75 1.91
CA ARG A 142 3.25 -6.74 1.08
C ARG A 142 4.01 -8.05 1.01
N LYS A 143 5.33 -7.97 0.82
CA LYS A 143 6.20 -9.16 0.85
C LYS A 143 6.16 -9.89 2.19
N LEU A 144 6.13 -9.14 3.29
CA LEU A 144 5.99 -9.72 4.63
C LEU A 144 4.67 -10.47 4.77
N GLU A 145 3.55 -9.86 4.37
CA GLU A 145 2.23 -10.49 4.37
C GLU A 145 2.20 -11.75 3.50
N ILE A 146 2.72 -11.69 2.27
CA ILE A 146 2.82 -12.83 1.35
C ILE A 146 3.63 -13.98 1.98
N GLY A 147 4.75 -13.66 2.63
CA GLY A 147 5.58 -14.65 3.32
C GLY A 147 4.88 -15.30 4.50
N GLN A 148 4.21 -14.51 5.35
CA GLN A 148 3.45 -15.00 6.50
C GLN A 148 2.31 -15.93 6.07
N LYS A 149 1.60 -15.58 4.99
CA LYS A 149 0.53 -16.40 4.41
C LYS A 149 1.05 -17.60 3.60
N ARG A 150 2.37 -17.79 3.49
CA ARG A 150 3.03 -18.85 2.70
C ARG A 150 2.62 -18.83 1.22
N LEU A 151 2.45 -17.63 0.67
CA LEU A 151 2.01 -17.38 -0.70
C LEU A 151 3.16 -16.99 -1.65
N THR A 152 4.41 -17.12 -1.20
CA THR A 152 5.59 -16.64 -1.93
C THR A 152 5.73 -17.24 -3.33
N ASP A 153 5.56 -18.56 -3.46
CA ASP A 153 5.71 -19.23 -4.76
C ASP A 153 4.61 -18.79 -5.73
N ALA A 154 3.35 -18.77 -5.26
CA ALA A 154 2.21 -18.32 -6.06
C ALA A 154 2.33 -16.86 -6.49
N ALA A 155 2.77 -15.97 -5.60
CA ALA A 155 3.04 -14.58 -5.94
C ALA A 155 4.17 -14.46 -6.98
N SER A 156 5.25 -15.26 -6.83
CA SER A 156 6.35 -15.28 -7.79
C SER A 156 5.89 -15.74 -9.18
N ASP A 157 4.98 -16.71 -9.25
CA ASP A 157 4.43 -17.20 -10.52
C ASP A 157 3.58 -16.15 -11.23
N ILE A 158 2.74 -15.41 -10.49
CA ILE A 158 1.98 -14.28 -11.05
C ILE A 158 2.94 -13.21 -11.59
N LEU A 159 3.90 -12.76 -10.77
CA LEU A 159 4.87 -11.73 -11.19
C LEU A 159 5.65 -12.15 -12.44
N ARG A 160 6.04 -13.44 -12.54
CA ARG A 160 6.73 -13.99 -13.72
C ARG A 160 5.83 -14.02 -14.94
N ALA A 161 4.59 -14.50 -14.80
CA ALA A 161 3.61 -14.56 -15.88
C ALA A 161 3.32 -13.16 -16.45
N ARG A 162 3.30 -12.14 -15.58
CA ARG A 162 3.06 -10.73 -15.92
C ARG A 162 4.32 -9.95 -16.28
N ARG A 163 5.48 -10.63 -16.44
CA ARG A 163 6.77 -10.03 -16.83
C ARG A 163 7.19 -8.86 -15.94
N VAL A 164 6.92 -8.96 -14.64
CA VAL A 164 7.30 -7.96 -13.65
C VAL A 164 8.78 -8.12 -13.29
N LEU A 165 9.53 -7.03 -13.45
CA LEU A 165 10.92 -6.88 -13.03
C LEU A 165 10.98 -5.76 -11.99
N GLY A 166 11.77 -5.90 -10.93
CA GLY A 166 11.75 -4.86 -9.90
C GLY A 166 12.37 -5.27 -8.58
N PHE A 167 11.99 -4.54 -7.54
CA PHE A 167 12.51 -4.74 -6.18
C PHE A 167 11.50 -4.29 -5.12
N ASN A 168 11.80 -4.64 -3.88
CA ASN A 168 10.98 -4.19 -2.75
C ASN A 168 11.41 -2.83 -2.23
N THR A 169 10.43 -2.03 -1.81
CA THR A 169 10.59 -0.65 -1.34
C THR A 169 10.07 -0.49 0.09
N TYR A 170 10.57 0.53 0.82
CA TYR A 170 10.07 0.89 2.15
C TYR A 170 9.12 2.09 2.04
N GLY A 171 7.97 1.85 1.42
CA GLY A 171 7.01 2.88 1.05
C GLY A 171 7.33 3.51 -0.30
N GLU A 172 6.27 3.97 -0.96
CA GLU A 172 6.32 4.53 -2.31
C GLU A 172 5.68 5.92 -2.31
N GLN A 173 6.15 6.80 -3.19
CA GLN A 173 5.45 8.05 -3.48
C GLN A 173 4.76 7.93 -4.83
N HIS A 174 3.43 7.99 -4.82
CA HIS A 174 2.61 7.89 -6.02
C HIS A 174 1.61 9.06 -6.03
N CYS A 175 1.55 9.79 -7.14
CA CYS A 175 0.70 10.98 -7.29
C CYS A 175 0.83 12.01 -6.14
N GLY A 176 2.06 12.23 -5.64
CA GLY A 176 2.33 13.17 -4.54
C GLY A 176 1.96 12.65 -3.15
N VAL A 177 1.49 11.41 -3.02
CA VAL A 177 1.10 10.78 -1.75
C VAL A 177 2.10 9.69 -1.39
N HIS A 178 2.58 9.71 -0.14
CA HIS A 178 3.31 8.57 0.42
C HIS A 178 2.30 7.45 0.74
N VAL A 179 2.48 6.31 0.10
CA VAL A 179 1.65 5.11 0.27
C VAL A 179 2.45 3.98 0.93
N ASN A 180 1.74 3.10 1.64
CA ASN A 180 2.30 1.89 2.21
C ASN A 180 1.46 0.69 1.77
N GLN A 181 2.01 -0.52 1.86
CA GLN A 181 1.31 -1.75 1.46
C GLN A 181 0.72 -1.69 0.03
N THR A 182 1.33 -0.89 -0.84
CA THR A 182 0.90 -0.67 -2.22
C THR A 182 1.95 -1.25 -3.16
N PHE A 183 1.49 -1.86 -4.26
CA PHE A 183 2.35 -2.13 -5.41
C PHE A 183 2.27 -0.90 -6.32
N VAL A 184 3.42 -0.35 -6.71
CA VAL A 184 3.51 0.70 -7.72
C VAL A 184 4.33 0.17 -8.88
N GLY A 185 3.98 0.52 -10.11
CA GLY A 185 4.76 0.11 -11.26
C GLY A 185 4.57 0.99 -12.48
N VAL A 186 5.37 0.71 -13.49
CA VAL A 186 5.26 1.29 -14.82
C VAL A 186 5.25 0.15 -15.83
N ALA A 187 4.15 0.01 -16.56
CA ALA A 187 4.00 -0.93 -17.66
C ALA A 187 4.54 -0.30 -18.94
N PHE A 188 5.38 -1.02 -19.69
CA PHE A 188 5.96 -0.57 -20.94
C PHE A 188 5.42 -1.38 -22.12
N PHE A 189 5.21 -0.72 -23.25
CA PHE A 189 4.67 -1.29 -24.48
C PHE A 189 5.52 -0.85 -25.67
N ASP A 190 5.57 -1.71 -26.69
CA ASP A 190 6.26 -1.44 -27.95
C ASP A 190 5.88 -0.07 -28.52
N PRO A 191 6.85 0.66 -29.12
CA PRO A 191 6.63 1.99 -29.65
C PRO A 191 5.51 1.96 -30.69
N ILE A 192 4.72 3.03 -30.77
CA ILE A 192 3.86 3.21 -31.95
C ILE A 192 4.79 3.39 -33.16
N PRO A 193 4.68 2.56 -34.21
CA PRO A 193 5.43 2.81 -35.44
C PRO A 193 5.13 4.22 -35.93
N GLN A 194 6.14 5.09 -35.95
CA GLN A 194 6.00 6.40 -36.55
C GLN A 194 5.66 6.17 -38.03
N ALA A 195 4.51 6.67 -38.47
CA ALA A 195 4.21 6.71 -39.89
C ALA A 195 5.32 7.53 -40.56
N LEU A 196 6.08 6.88 -41.44
CA LEU A 196 7.07 7.55 -42.29
C LEU A 196 6.30 8.61 -43.09
N THR A 197 6.45 9.89 -42.72
CA THR A 197 5.95 11.05 -43.46
C THR A 197 6.71 11.25 -44.75
#